data_AF-W6KAL0-F1
#
_entry.id   AF-W6KAL0-F1
#
_cell.length_a   1.000
_cell.length_b   1.000
_cell.length_c   1.000
_cell.angle_alpha   90.00
_cell.angle_beta   90.00
_cell.angle_gamma   90.00
#
_symmetry.space_group_name_H-M   'P 1'
#
loop_
_entity.id
_entity.type
_entity.pdbx_description
1 polymer ?
#
loop_
_entity_poly.entity_id
_entity_poly.type
_entity_poly.pdbx_seq_one_letter_code
_entity_poly.pdbx_strand_id
1 'polypeptide(L)'
;MPSAPLRYALLAGVVYFCCMAVAHFFGIKQPLLFVYYDTPFHAYQDKIIAFAVIAYAALFYSAANHRAVVPAALFALGMTVLGLASVNLSDALASVLQEGQSTMPYWIQTGLIGGYFALLAGLVWRESRSGIRPA
;
A
#
# COMPACT_ATOMS: atom_id res chain seq x y z
N MET A 1 -1.24 -22.97 -2.53
CA MET A 1 -0.42 -21.74 -2.65
C MET A 1 -0.96 -20.89 -3.81
N PRO A 2 -0.77 -19.56 -3.84
CA PRO A 2 -1.11 -18.72 -4.99
C PRO A 2 -0.36 -19.13 -6.27
N SER A 3 -0.87 -18.78 -7.46
CA SER A 3 -0.11 -18.96 -8.70
C SER A 3 1.17 -18.12 -8.68
N ALA A 4 2.17 -18.50 -9.48
CA ALA A 4 3.44 -17.77 -9.53
C ALA A 4 3.27 -16.25 -9.80
N PRO A 5 2.43 -15.79 -10.75
CA PRO A 5 2.19 -14.36 -10.95
C PRO A 5 1.64 -13.65 -9.70
N LEU A 6 0.63 -14.22 -9.05
CA LEU A 6 0.04 -13.63 -7.84
C LEU A 6 1.02 -13.65 -6.67
N ARG A 7 1.76 -14.74 -6.51
CA ARG A 7 2.80 -14.87 -5.48
C ARG A 7 3.91 -13.84 -5.65
N TYR A 8 4.43 -13.66 -6.86
CA TYR A 8 5.47 -12.66 -7.12
C TYR A 8 4.97 -11.23 -6.95
N ALA A 9 3.72 -10.95 -7.39
CA ALA A 9 3.11 -9.66 -7.13
C ALA A 9 3.02 -9.40 -5.61
N LEU A 10 2.50 -10.34 -4.82
CA LEU A 10 2.44 -10.22 -3.35
C LEU A 10 3.82 -10.01 -2.71
N LEU A 11 4.85 -10.74 -3.16
CA LEU A 11 6.23 -10.57 -2.69
C LEU A 11 6.82 -9.20 -3.05
N ALA A 12 6.47 -8.64 -4.22
CA ALA A 12 6.84 -7.26 -4.55
C ALA A 12 6.23 -6.27 -3.55
N GLY A 13 5.00 -6.52 -3.08
CA GLY A 13 4.39 -5.80 -1.98
C GLY A 13 5.18 -5.90 -0.67
N VAL A 14 5.68 -7.08 -0.32
CA VAL A 14 6.56 -7.26 0.86
C VAL A 14 7.79 -6.37 0.77
N VAL A 15 8.48 -6.39 -0.38
CA VAL A 15 9.67 -5.55 -0.60
C VAL A 15 9.30 -4.07 -0.48
N TYR A 16 8.21 -3.65 -1.11
CA TYR A 16 7.72 -2.27 -1.05
C TYR A 16 7.46 -1.81 0.40
N PHE A 17 6.73 -2.59 1.19
CA PHE A 17 6.41 -2.24 2.58
C PHE A 17 7.66 -2.22 3.48
N CYS A 18 8.63 -3.10 3.24
CA CYS A 18 9.93 -3.03 3.92
C CYS A 18 10.69 -1.75 3.56
N CYS A 19 10.73 -1.37 2.27
CA CYS A 19 11.35 -0.12 1.83
C CYS A 19 10.65 1.12 2.42
N MET A 20 9.31 1.10 2.49
CA MET A 20 8.52 2.15 3.15
C MET A 20 8.85 2.23 4.65
N ALA A 21 8.98 1.09 5.34
CA ALA A 21 9.37 1.06 6.76
C ALA A 21 10.73 1.74 6.98
N VAL A 22 11.73 1.41 6.16
CA VAL A 22 13.05 2.04 6.19
C VAL A 22 12.94 3.54 5.92
N ALA A 23 12.18 3.95 4.90
CA ALA A 23 12.02 5.34 4.55
C ALA A 23 11.40 6.17 5.70
N HIS A 24 10.33 5.68 6.32
CA HIS A 24 9.72 6.35 7.46
C HIS A 24 10.63 6.34 8.71
N PHE A 25 11.35 5.24 8.99
CA PHE A 25 12.23 5.18 10.15
C PHE A 25 13.39 6.18 10.09
N PHE A 26 13.97 6.36 8.90
CA PHE A 26 15.11 7.26 8.66
C PHE A 26 14.70 8.65 8.13
N GLY A 27 13.41 8.93 7.93
CA GLY A 27 12.93 10.21 7.41
C GLY A 27 13.28 10.48 5.94
N ILE A 28 13.41 9.43 5.12
CA ILE A 28 13.72 9.52 3.69
C ILE A 28 12.45 9.91 2.91
N LYS A 29 12.27 11.21 2.67
CA LYS A 29 11.10 11.81 2.00
C LYS A 29 11.11 11.63 0.48
N GLN A 30 10.82 10.41 0.02
CA GLN A 30 10.69 10.10 -1.41
C GLN A 30 9.23 9.84 -1.81
N PRO A 31 8.72 10.42 -2.92
CA PRO A 31 7.30 10.36 -3.32
C PRO A 31 6.69 8.97 -3.58
N LEU A 32 7.42 7.87 -3.41
CA LEU A 32 6.85 6.51 -3.53
C LEU A 32 6.94 5.73 -2.22
N LEU A 33 7.93 6.04 -1.40
CA LEU A 33 8.20 5.36 -0.13
C LEU A 33 7.66 6.12 1.07
N PHE A 34 7.26 7.38 0.85
CA PHE A 34 6.78 8.28 1.88
C PHE A 34 5.53 8.99 1.34
N VAL A 35 4.36 8.58 1.83
CA VAL A 35 3.09 9.22 1.46
C VAL A 35 3.05 10.60 2.10
N TYR A 36 2.62 11.62 1.36
CA TYR A 36 2.65 13.02 1.82
C TYR A 36 4.06 13.51 2.22
N TYR A 37 5.07 13.12 1.44
CA TYR A 37 6.50 13.37 1.72
C TYR A 37 6.85 14.84 2.01
N ASP A 38 6.13 15.77 1.39
CA ASP A 38 6.30 17.22 1.46
C ASP A 38 5.27 17.93 2.35
N THR A 39 4.48 17.20 3.14
CA THR A 39 3.62 17.80 4.17
C THR A 39 4.31 17.84 5.55
N PRO A 40 3.97 18.80 6.42
CA PRO A 40 4.43 18.80 7.81
C PRO A 40 4.01 17.52 8.54
N PHE A 41 4.91 16.95 9.35
CA PHE A 41 4.63 15.79 10.18
C PHE A 41 5.50 15.81 11.45
N HIS A 42 5.11 15.04 12.46
CA HIS A 42 5.94 14.84 13.64
C HIS A 42 6.82 13.59 13.46
N ALA A 43 8.13 13.71 13.70
CA ALA A 43 9.08 12.62 13.49
C ALA A 43 8.76 11.33 14.27
N TYR A 44 8.06 11.41 15.41
CA TYR A 44 7.63 10.22 16.14
C TYR A 44 6.49 9.47 15.43
N GLN A 45 5.64 10.16 14.66
CA GLN A 45 4.55 9.55 13.89
C GLN A 45 5.12 8.66 12.78
N ASP A 46 6.19 9.09 12.12
CA ASP A 46 6.84 8.25 11.11
C ASP A 46 7.44 6.98 11.69
N LYS A 47 8.00 7.05 12.90
CA LYS A 47 8.49 5.84 13.57
C LYS A 47 7.34 4.87 13.84
N ILE A 48 6.16 5.37 14.23
CA ILE A 48 4.96 4.54 14.39
C ILE A 48 4.55 3.91 13.05
N ILE A 49 4.51 4.70 11.97
CA ILE A 49 4.19 4.19 10.61
C ILE A 49 5.20 3.12 10.18
N ALA A 50 6.49 3.34 10.43
CA ALA A 50 7.55 2.40 10.08
C ALA A 50 7.35 1.02 10.72
N PHE A 51 6.90 0.96 11.98
CA PHE A 51 6.57 -0.31 12.63
C PHE A 51 5.22 -0.86 12.20
N ALA A 52 4.21 -0.01 12.01
CA ALA A 52 2.87 -0.43 11.58
C ALA A 52 2.89 -1.06 10.18
N VAL A 53 3.68 -0.53 9.25
CA VAL A 53 3.75 -1.03 7.87
C VAL A 53 4.43 -2.41 7.78
N ILE A 54 5.21 -2.82 8.79
CA ILE A 54 5.73 -4.20 8.87
C ILE A 54 4.59 -5.22 8.99
N ALA A 55 3.46 -4.86 9.59
CA ALA A 55 2.28 -5.74 9.60
C ALA A 55 1.75 -6.00 8.19
N TYR A 56 1.82 -5.01 7.29
CA TYR A 56 1.51 -5.19 5.87
C TYR A 56 2.51 -6.13 5.19
N ALA A 57 3.81 -5.97 5.45
CA ALA A 57 4.83 -6.86 4.92
C ALA A 57 4.60 -8.32 5.35
N ALA A 58 4.31 -8.55 6.64
CA ALA A 58 3.99 -9.88 7.18
C ALA A 58 2.69 -10.46 6.57
N LEU A 59 1.64 -9.65 6.45
CA LEU A 59 0.37 -10.05 5.84
C LEU A 59 0.56 -10.46 4.37
N PHE A 60 1.32 -9.68 3.59
CA PHE A 60 1.60 -9.96 2.19
C PHE A 60 2.50 -11.18 2.01
N TYR A 61 3.48 -11.35 2.90
CA TYR A 61 4.31 -12.56 2.93
C TYR A 61 3.47 -13.81 3.24
N SER A 62 2.59 -13.72 4.24
CA SER A 62 1.65 -14.80 4.55
C SER A 62 0.72 -15.11 3.37
N ALA A 63 0.15 -14.09 2.73
CA ALA A 63 -0.67 -14.24 1.53
C ALA A 63 0.08 -14.87 0.35
N ALA A 64 1.38 -14.57 0.19
CA ALA A 64 2.21 -15.15 -0.85
C ALA A 64 2.44 -16.66 -0.66
N ASN A 65 2.37 -17.16 0.57
CA ASN A 65 2.56 -18.57 0.91
C ASN A 65 1.23 -19.31 1.13
N HIS A 66 0.20 -18.63 1.61
CA HIS A 66 -1.09 -19.20 1.99
C HIS A 66 -2.24 -18.48 1.26
N ARG A 67 -2.87 -19.17 0.30
CA ARG A 67 -3.90 -18.59 -0.57
C ARG A 67 -5.12 -18.07 0.20
N ALA A 68 -5.45 -18.71 1.32
CA ALA A 68 -6.54 -18.33 2.21
C ALA A 68 -6.38 -16.93 2.81
N VAL A 69 -5.16 -16.39 2.86
CA VAL A 69 -4.87 -15.07 3.45
C VAL A 69 -4.98 -13.93 2.42
N VAL A 70 -4.97 -14.25 1.12
CA VAL A 70 -5.06 -13.24 0.05
C VAL A 70 -6.28 -12.30 0.15
N PRO A 71 -7.49 -12.76 0.50
CA PRO A 71 -8.62 -11.86 0.70
C PRO A 71 -8.38 -10.79 1.78
N ALA A 72 -7.71 -11.17 2.88
CA ALA A 72 -7.36 -10.22 3.94
C ALA A 72 -6.31 -9.19 3.48
N ALA A 73 -5.32 -9.62 2.69
CA ALA A 73 -4.34 -8.71 2.09
C ALA A 73 -4.99 -7.71 1.11
N LEU A 74 -5.91 -8.19 0.26
CA LEU A 74 -6.69 -7.34 -0.64
C LEU A 74 -7.58 -6.35 0.13
N PHE A 75 -8.25 -6.81 1.19
CA PHE A 75 -9.07 -5.96 2.03
C PHE A 75 -8.25 -4.84 2.67
N ALA A 76 -7.12 -5.17 3.31
CA ALA A 76 -6.23 -4.19 3.93
C ALA A 76 -5.72 -3.15 2.90
N LEU A 77 -5.29 -3.61 1.72
CA LEU A 77 -4.83 -2.72 0.65
C LEU A 77 -5.96 -1.85 0.09
N GLY A 78 -7.15 -2.40 -0.10
CA GLY A 78 -8.33 -1.65 -0.53
C GLY A 78 -8.73 -0.58 0.48
N MET A 79 -8.74 -0.91 1.76
CA MET A 79 -8.98 0.06 2.84
C MET A 79 -7.91 1.15 2.88
N THR A 80 -6.64 0.82 2.59
CA THR A 80 -5.58 1.82 2.44
C THR A 80 -5.87 2.79 1.31
N VAL A 81 -6.27 2.30 0.13
CA VAL A 81 -6.62 3.16 -1.03
C VAL A 81 -7.78 4.09 -0.67
N LEU A 82 -8.84 3.57 -0.03
CA LEU A 82 -9.98 4.37 0.40
C LEU A 82 -9.59 5.40 1.46
N GLY A 83 -8.75 5.02 2.43
CA GLY A 83 -8.24 5.93 3.46
C GLY A 83 -7.41 7.06 2.86
N LEU A 84 -6.50 6.76 1.93
CA LEU A 84 -5.69 7.77 1.23
C LEU A 84 -6.55 8.71 0.38
N ALA A 85 -7.53 8.17 -0.34
CA ALA A 85 -8.48 8.99 -1.09
C ALA A 85 -9.28 9.92 -0.15
N SER A 86 -9.72 9.41 1.00
CA SER A 86 -10.41 10.21 2.02
C SER A 86 -9.51 11.32 2.58
N VAL A 87 -8.22 11.07 2.80
CA VAL A 87 -7.27 12.10 3.27
C VAL A 87 -7.02 13.14 2.18
N ASN A 88 -6.85 12.72 0.92
CA ASN A 88 -6.66 13.64 -0.21
C ASN A 88 -7.84 14.59 -0.42
N LEU A 89 -9.05 14.20 -0.01
CA LEU A 89 -10.26 14.99 -0.08
C LEU A 89 -10.52 15.82 1.20
N SER A 90 -9.72 15.65 2.24
CA SER A 90 -9.99 16.23 3.56
C SER A 90 -9.54 17.69 3.69
N ASP A 91 -10.32 18.46 4.44
CA ASP A 91 -9.93 19.81 4.85
C ASP A 91 -8.67 19.80 5.73
N ALA A 92 -8.45 18.71 6.46
CA ALA A 92 -7.25 18.51 7.28
C ALA A 92 -5.97 18.55 6.44
N LEU A 93 -5.93 17.83 5.32
CA LEU A 93 -4.81 17.92 4.39
C LEU A 93 -4.71 19.33 3.80
N ALA A 94 -5.83 19.90 3.34
CA ALA A 94 -5.84 21.25 2.77
C ALA A 94 -5.26 22.31 3.72
N SER A 95 -5.50 22.18 5.03
CA SER A 95 -5.03 23.12 6.06
C SER A 95 -3.51 23.12 6.28
N VAL A 96 -2.80 22.08 5.83
CA VAL A 96 -1.34 21.95 6.01
C VAL A 96 -0.54 22.14 4.72
N LEU A 97 -1.22 22.36 3.60
CA LEU A 97 -0.58 22.64 2.31
C LEU A 97 -0.14 24.10 2.23
N GLN A 98 0.98 24.33 1.55
CA GLN A 98 1.42 25.68 1.21
C GLN A 98 0.50 26.28 0.14
N GLU A 99 0.44 27.61 0.09
CA GLU A 99 -0.33 28.31 -0.94
C GLU A 99 0.17 27.91 -2.35
N GLY A 100 -0.76 27.43 -3.19
CA GLY A 100 -0.44 26.94 -4.53
C GLY A 100 0.11 25.51 -4.60
N GLN A 101 0.30 24.81 -3.48
CA GLN A 101 0.74 23.41 -3.48
C GLN A 101 -0.38 22.49 -4.00
N SER A 102 -0.09 21.77 -5.07
CA SER A 102 -1.05 20.85 -5.69
C SER A 102 -1.16 19.53 -4.92
N THR A 103 -2.37 18.98 -4.84
CA THR A 103 -2.61 17.61 -4.32
C THR A 103 -2.39 16.52 -5.36
N MET A 104 -2.06 16.88 -6.61
CA MET A 104 -1.87 15.91 -7.69
C MET A 104 -0.81 14.84 -7.39
N PRO A 105 0.35 15.13 -6.77
CA PRO A 105 1.31 14.09 -6.39
C PRO A 105 0.69 13.01 -5.48
N TYR A 106 -0.16 13.41 -4.54
CA TYR A 106 -0.81 12.48 -3.60
C TYR A 106 -1.87 11.62 -4.29
N TRP A 107 -2.58 12.19 -5.26
CA TRP A 107 -3.49 11.43 -6.12
C TRP A 107 -2.76 10.43 -7.00
N ILE A 108 -1.56 10.78 -7.51
CA ILE A 108 -0.71 9.84 -8.25
C ILE A 108 -0.28 8.69 -7.32
N GLN A 109 0.18 8.97 -6.11
CA GLN A 109 0.53 7.93 -5.12
C GLN A 109 -0.67 7.01 -4.83
N THR A 110 -1.84 7.59 -4.58
CA THR A 110 -3.08 6.85 -4.31
C THR A 110 -3.47 6.00 -5.52
N GLY A 111 -3.35 6.54 -6.73
CA GLY A 111 -3.61 5.85 -7.99
C GLY A 111 -2.64 4.69 -8.25
N LEU A 112 -1.36 4.83 -7.90
CA LEU A 112 -0.37 3.74 -8.02
C LEU A 112 -0.71 2.58 -7.07
N ILE A 113 -1.05 2.88 -5.82
CA ILE A 113 -1.49 1.87 -4.84
C ILE A 113 -2.82 1.22 -5.28
N GLY A 114 -3.76 2.03 -5.79
CA GLY A 114 -5.02 1.57 -6.36
C GLY A 114 -4.84 0.67 -7.60
N GLY A 115 -3.91 1.02 -8.49
CA GLY A 115 -3.54 0.21 -9.64
C GLY A 115 -2.91 -1.12 -9.23
N TYR A 116 -2.04 -1.11 -8.22
CA TYR A 116 -1.49 -2.34 -7.64
C TYR A 116 -2.57 -3.22 -6.99
N PHE A 117 -3.52 -2.63 -6.28
CA PHE A 117 -4.71 -3.33 -5.80
C PHE A 117 -5.51 -3.96 -6.95
N ALA A 118 -5.81 -3.20 -8.00
CA ALA A 118 -6.56 -3.69 -9.16
C ALA A 118 -5.81 -4.83 -9.88
N LEU A 119 -4.49 -4.75 -9.98
CA LEU A 119 -3.64 -5.83 -10.51
C LEU A 119 -3.81 -7.11 -9.68
N LEU A 120 -3.65 -7.03 -8.36
CA LEU A 120 -3.79 -8.18 -7.47
C LEU A 120 -5.21 -8.78 -7.55
N ALA A 121 -6.24 -7.92 -7.52
CA ALA A 121 -7.63 -8.35 -7.65
C ALA A 121 -7.89 -9.03 -9.00
N GLY A 122 -7.35 -8.50 -10.10
CA GLY A 122 -7.44 -9.08 -11.43
C GLY A 122 -6.74 -10.44 -11.53
N LEU A 123 -5.55 -10.58 -10.91
CA LEU A 123 -4.84 -11.87 -10.83
C LEU A 123 -5.63 -12.90 -10.03
N VAL A 124 -6.21 -12.50 -8.90
CA VAL A 124 -7.10 -13.35 -8.07
C VAL A 124 -8.32 -13.80 -8.87
N TRP A 125 -8.98 -12.87 -9.56
CA TRP A 125 -10.15 -13.16 -10.38
C TRP A 125 -9.82 -14.12 -11.53
N ARG A 126 -8.68 -13.92 -12.19
CA ARG A 126 -8.19 -14.80 -13.26
C ARG A 126 -7.96 -16.23 -12.75
N GLU A 127 -7.28 -16.38 -11.61
CA GLU A 127 -7.07 -17.71 -10.98
C GLU A 127 -8.39 -18.43 -10.67
N SER A 128 -9.37 -17.71 -10.11
CA SER A 128 -10.69 -18.26 -9.79
C SER A 128 -11.44 -18.76 -11.04
N ARG A 129 -11.24 -18.09 -12.19
CA ARG A 129 -11.85 -18.48 -13.47
C ARG A 129 -11.14 -19.63 -14.18
N SER A 130 -9.83 -19.77 -14.01
CA SER A 130 -9.06 -20.83 -14.67
C SER A 130 -9.26 -22.22 -14.02
N GLY A 131 -10.18 -22.36 -13.05
CA GLY A 131 -10.53 -23.66 -12.47
C GLY A 131 -9.38 -24.32 -11.70
N ILE A 132 -8.32 -23.58 -11.40
CA ILE A 132 -7.24 -24.01 -10.51
C ILE A 132 -7.85 -24.02 -9.11
N ARG A 133 -8.56 -25.11 -8.79
CA ARG A 133 -9.13 -25.32 -7.48
C ARG A 133 -7.99 -25.34 -6.46
N PRO A 134 -8.15 -24.71 -5.29
CA PRO A 134 -7.24 -24.95 -4.19
C PRO A 134 -7.32 -26.44 -3.86
N ALA A 135 -6.18 -27.12 -3.94
CA ALA A 135 -5.97 -28.35 -3.19
C ALA A 135 -6.04 -28.04 -1.69
#